data_AF-A0A1F8ZP34-F1
#
_entry.id   AF-A0A1F8ZP34-F1
#
_cell.length_a   1.000
_cell.length_b   1.000
_cell.length_c   1.000
_cell.angle_alpha   90.00
_cell.angle_beta   90.00
_cell.angle_gamma   90.00
#
_symmetry.space_group_name_H-M   'P 1'
#
loop_
_entity.id
_entity.type
_entity.pdbx_description
1 polymer ?
#
loop_
_entity_poly.entity_id
_entity_poly.type
_entity_poly.pdbx_seq_one_letter_code
_entity_poly.pdbx_strand_id
1 'polypeptide(L)'
;MHKFLFIGLLSITQLALISPVLSETGPYVEVAVIATGMENLTPMGVAEKFSAQAGRLYCYSKIIGAEGSSIKHIWYYGDKKVSEIVLEIKYPNFRTYSYKTIPPDWIGKWRVEIVANDGAVLKTVEFNIE
;
A
#
# COMPACT_ATOMS: atom_id res chain seq x y z
N MET A 1 42.19 -61.03 30.58
CA MET A 1 41.59 -61.81 29.47
C MET A 1 40.33 -61.08 29.00
N HIS A 2 40.31 -60.77 27.71
CA HIS A 2 39.28 -60.21 26.83
C HIS A 2 37.80 -60.26 27.27
N LYS A 3 37.09 -59.15 27.02
CA LYS A 3 35.90 -59.11 26.13
C LYS A 3 35.50 -57.67 25.76
N PHE A 4 35.42 -57.44 24.44
CA PHE A 4 34.90 -56.26 23.73
C PHE A 4 33.42 -56.00 24.04
N LEU A 5 32.94 -54.75 23.92
CA LEU A 5 31.76 -54.43 23.10
C LEU A 5 31.59 -52.93 22.83
N PHE A 6 31.51 -52.58 21.55
CA PHE A 6 31.03 -51.30 21.01
C PHE A 6 29.49 -51.22 21.11
N ILE A 7 28.95 -50.09 21.59
CA ILE A 7 27.59 -49.62 21.32
C ILE A 7 27.71 -48.08 21.34
N GLY A 8 27.62 -47.31 20.25
CA GLY A 8 26.61 -47.30 19.20
C GLY A 8 26.02 -45.88 19.21
N LEU A 9 26.54 -45.00 18.36
CA LEU A 9 26.16 -43.58 18.24
C LEU A 9 24.71 -43.47 17.75
N LEU A 10 23.78 -42.98 18.59
CA LEU A 10 22.42 -42.66 18.15
C LEU A 10 22.34 -41.19 17.71
N SER A 11 22.72 -40.92 16.45
CA SER A 11 22.42 -39.65 15.81
C SER A 11 20.95 -39.66 15.37
N ILE A 12 20.08 -39.08 16.18
CA ILE A 12 18.68 -38.82 15.82
C ILE A 12 18.71 -37.70 14.76
N THR A 13 18.58 -38.05 13.49
CA THR A 13 18.29 -37.08 12.43
C THR A 13 16.87 -36.58 12.62
N GLN A 14 16.72 -35.39 13.20
CA GLN A 14 15.43 -34.72 13.35
C GLN A 14 14.91 -34.34 11.96
N LEU A 15 13.92 -35.08 11.48
CA LEU A 15 13.21 -34.77 10.24
C LEU A 15 12.33 -33.54 10.49
N ALA A 16 12.80 -32.37 10.08
CA ALA A 16 12.00 -31.15 10.11
C ALA A 16 10.85 -31.31 9.10
N LEU A 17 9.62 -31.34 9.61
CA LEU A 17 8.41 -31.19 8.80
C LEU A 17 8.43 -29.78 8.20
N ILE A 18 8.86 -29.65 6.96
CA ILE A 18 8.74 -28.39 6.21
C ILE A 18 7.26 -28.29 5.82
N SER A 19 6.45 -27.65 6.66
CA SER A 19 5.11 -27.24 6.25
C SER A 19 5.26 -26.23 5.10
N PRO A 20 4.53 -26.38 3.98
CA PRO A 20 4.46 -25.31 3.00
C PRO A 20 3.82 -24.11 3.69
N VAL A 21 4.57 -23.01 3.80
CA VAL A 21 3.97 -21.72 4.15
C VAL A 21 3.02 -21.39 3.01
N LEU A 22 1.72 -21.38 3.31
CA LEU A 22 0.75 -20.73 2.43
C LEU A 22 1.10 -19.24 2.51
N SER A 23 1.70 -18.71 1.45
CA SER A 23 1.96 -17.29 1.33
C SER A 23 0.62 -16.61 1.11
N GLU A 24 -0.09 -16.27 2.19
CA GLU A 24 -1.17 -15.30 2.12
C GLU A 24 -0.53 -13.95 1.82
N THR A 25 -0.45 -13.61 0.53
CA THR A 25 -0.05 -12.27 0.12
C THR A 25 -1.16 -11.33 0.58
N GLY A 26 -0.91 -10.60 1.67
CA GLY A 26 -1.82 -9.57 2.15
C GLY A 26 -2.11 -8.49 1.09
N PRO A 27 -3.05 -7.59 1.38
CA PRO A 27 -3.45 -6.57 0.41
C PRO A 27 -2.26 -5.73 -0.03
N TYR A 28 -2.21 -5.38 -1.31
CA TYR A 28 -1.17 -4.50 -1.84
C TYR A 28 -1.71 -3.53 -2.89
N VAL A 29 -0.97 -2.45 -3.09
CA VAL A 29 -1.26 -1.44 -4.11
C VAL A 29 -0.47 -1.78 -5.36
N GLU A 30 -1.15 -2.20 -6.42
CA GLU A 30 -0.52 -2.49 -7.72
C GLU A 30 -0.13 -1.19 -8.42
N VAL A 31 -1.00 -0.19 -8.39
CA VAL A 31 -0.77 1.12 -9.01
C VAL A 31 -1.30 2.22 -8.09
N ALA A 32 -0.56 3.30 -7.92
CA ALA A 32 -1.10 4.54 -7.36
C ALA A 32 -0.41 5.76 -7.96
N VAL A 33 -1.21 6.77 -8.32
CA VAL A 33 -0.73 7.99 -8.98
C VAL A 33 -1.57 9.21 -8.57
N ILE A 34 -0.98 10.39 -8.69
CA ILE A 34 -1.71 11.66 -8.59
C ILE A 34 -2.05 12.17 -9.98
N ALA A 35 -3.27 12.66 -10.15
CA ALA A 35 -3.83 13.07 -11.42
C ALA A 35 -4.66 14.36 -11.28
N THR A 36 -4.77 15.16 -12.34
CA THR A 36 -5.63 16.35 -12.38
C THR A 36 -7.09 16.03 -12.71
N GLY A 37 -7.35 14.83 -13.23
CA GLY A 37 -8.69 14.40 -13.59
C GLY A 37 -8.87 12.88 -13.56
N MET A 38 -10.13 12.45 -13.65
CA MET A 38 -10.53 11.04 -13.78
C MET A 38 -11.55 10.93 -14.91
N GLU A 39 -11.31 10.03 -15.86
CA GLU A 39 -12.24 9.69 -16.94
C GLU A 39 -12.46 8.19 -16.95
N ASN A 40 -13.71 7.73 -16.77
CA ASN A 40 -14.04 6.30 -16.75
C ASN A 40 -13.13 5.46 -15.81
N LEU A 41 -12.87 5.96 -14.60
CA LEU A 41 -11.92 5.36 -13.62
C LEU A 41 -10.48 5.24 -14.12
N THR A 42 -10.09 6.10 -15.07
CA THR A 42 -8.72 6.22 -15.58
C THR A 42 -8.16 7.59 -15.19
N PRO A 43 -6.96 7.64 -14.58
CA PRO A 43 -6.34 8.92 -14.19
C PRO A 43 -5.86 9.69 -15.42
N MET A 44 -6.17 10.99 -15.45
CA MET A 44 -5.80 11.93 -16.51
C MET A 44 -4.89 13.02 -15.97
N GLY A 45 -3.87 13.41 -16.76
CA GLY A 45 -2.89 14.40 -16.31
C GLY A 45 -2.08 13.92 -15.12
N VAL A 46 -1.57 12.68 -15.20
CA VAL A 46 -0.72 12.08 -14.18
C VAL A 46 0.61 12.82 -14.12
N ALA A 47 1.02 13.25 -12.93
CA ALA A 47 2.32 13.89 -12.70
C ALA A 47 2.73 13.78 -11.22
N GLU A 48 3.96 14.15 -10.93
CA GLU A 48 4.50 14.29 -9.56
C GLU A 48 4.69 15.77 -9.18
N LYS A 49 4.47 16.68 -10.12
CA LYS A 49 4.58 18.13 -9.97
C LYS A 49 3.37 18.79 -10.57
N PHE A 50 2.76 19.71 -9.83
CA PHE A 50 1.56 20.43 -10.27
C PHE A 50 1.69 21.91 -9.94
N SER A 51 1.00 22.75 -10.71
CA SER A 51 0.99 24.17 -10.41
C SER A 51 0.22 24.48 -9.12
N ALA A 52 0.52 25.59 -8.46
CA ALA A 52 -0.30 26.15 -7.37
C ALA A 52 -1.80 26.33 -7.76
N GLN A 53 -2.10 26.40 -9.06
CA GLN A 53 -3.46 26.52 -9.60
C GLN A 53 -4.07 25.19 -10.02
N ALA A 54 -3.47 24.05 -9.65
CA ALA A 54 -3.96 22.72 -10.00
C ALA A 54 -5.40 22.45 -9.54
N GLY A 55 -5.86 23.18 -8.52
CA GLY A 55 -7.22 23.08 -8.02
C GLY A 55 -7.46 21.71 -7.38
N ARG A 56 -8.13 20.80 -8.09
CA ARG A 56 -8.44 19.46 -7.57
C ARG A 56 -7.43 18.44 -8.08
N LEU A 57 -6.80 17.73 -7.15
CA LEU A 57 -5.96 16.56 -7.45
C LEU A 57 -6.62 15.29 -6.94
N TYR A 58 -6.46 14.22 -7.70
CA TYR A 58 -6.99 12.89 -7.42
C TYR A 58 -5.84 11.96 -7.07
N CYS A 59 -5.97 11.20 -5.99
CA CYS A 59 -5.13 10.03 -5.75
C CYS A 59 -5.90 8.80 -6.21
N TYR A 60 -5.49 8.26 -7.34
CA TYR A 60 -5.99 7.00 -7.89
C TYR A 60 -5.18 5.84 -7.32
N SER A 61 -5.86 4.73 -7.02
CA SER A 61 -5.21 3.49 -6.62
C SER A 61 -5.91 2.26 -7.20
N LYS A 62 -5.09 1.25 -7.55
CA LYS A 62 -5.52 -0.10 -7.90
C LYS A 62 -5.02 -1.05 -6.81
N ILE A 63 -5.96 -1.65 -6.09
CA ILE A 63 -5.74 -2.48 -4.92
C ILE A 63 -6.01 -3.93 -5.26
N ILE A 64 -5.16 -4.83 -4.77
CA ILE A 64 -5.30 -6.28 -4.92
C ILE A 64 -5.43 -6.92 -3.54
N GLY A 65 -6.37 -7.85 -3.38
CA GLY A 65 -6.49 -8.71 -2.18
C GLY A 65 -7.02 -8.02 -0.92
N ALA A 66 -7.87 -7.00 -1.08
CA ALA A 66 -8.49 -6.26 0.03
C ALA A 66 -10.02 -6.35 0.06
N GLU A 67 -10.62 -7.29 -0.67
CA GLU A 67 -12.07 -7.45 -0.79
C GLU A 67 -12.76 -7.66 0.56
N GLY A 68 -13.93 -7.04 0.73
CA GLY A 68 -14.69 -7.11 1.99
C GLY A 68 -14.07 -6.30 3.13
N SER A 69 -13.02 -5.52 2.85
CA SER A 69 -12.35 -4.62 3.78
C SER A 69 -12.34 -3.18 3.23
N SER A 70 -11.61 -2.30 3.90
CA SER A 70 -11.39 -0.93 3.48
C SER A 70 -9.90 -0.57 3.45
N ILE A 71 -9.59 0.46 2.66
CA ILE A 71 -8.32 1.19 2.75
C ILE A 71 -8.60 2.64 3.11
N LYS A 72 -7.55 3.35 3.51
CA LYS A 72 -7.57 4.80 3.74
C LYS A 72 -6.61 5.49 2.80
N HIS A 73 -7.07 6.55 2.15
CA HIS A 73 -6.20 7.56 1.55
C HIS A 73 -6.00 8.69 2.57
N ILE A 74 -4.79 8.82 3.08
CA ILE A 74 -4.42 9.85 4.06
C ILE A 74 -3.57 10.91 3.37
N TRP A 75 -4.09 12.13 3.27
CA TRP A 75 -3.43 13.25 2.62
C TRP A 75 -2.63 14.05 3.63
N TYR A 76 -1.39 14.37 3.27
CA TYR A 76 -0.48 15.19 4.05
C TYR A 76 0.04 16.37 3.25
N TYR A 77 0.14 17.51 3.92
CA TYR A 77 0.90 18.68 3.46
C TYR A 77 2.11 18.87 4.38
N GLY A 78 3.31 18.74 3.83
CA GLY A 78 4.51 18.51 4.64
C GLY A 78 4.31 17.30 5.56
N ASP A 79 4.51 17.47 6.86
CA ASP A 79 4.29 16.42 7.86
C ASP A 79 2.89 16.44 8.48
N LYS A 80 2.05 17.40 8.10
CA LYS A 80 0.72 17.57 8.67
C LYS A 80 -0.30 16.73 7.93
N LYS A 81 -0.99 15.82 8.65
CA LYS A 81 -2.20 15.16 8.15
C LYS A 81 -3.31 16.20 7.95
N VAL A 82 -3.88 16.26 6.75
CA VAL A 82 -4.89 17.26 6.39
C VAL A 82 -6.21 16.65 5.93
N SER A 83 -6.22 15.37 5.54
CA SER A 83 -7.45 14.63 5.24
C SER A 83 -7.24 13.13 5.37
N GLU A 84 -8.30 12.41 5.66
CA GLU A 84 -8.33 10.95 5.70
C GLU A 84 -9.66 10.48 5.09
N ILE A 85 -9.59 9.63 4.07
CA ILE A 85 -10.76 9.14 3.34
C ILE A 85 -10.76 7.62 3.36
N VAL A 86 -11.80 7.02 3.95
CA VAL A 86 -12.03 5.58 3.95
C VAL A 86 -12.68 5.17 2.62
N LEU A 87 -12.16 4.12 1.99
CA LEU A 87 -12.63 3.59 0.72
C LEU A 87 -12.89 2.08 0.87
N GLU A 88 -14.15 1.69 0.74
CA GLU A 88 -14.59 0.29 0.79
C GLU A 88 -14.16 -0.47 -0.47
N ILE A 89 -13.58 -1.65 -0.29
CA ILE A 89 -13.08 -2.50 -1.38
C ILE A 89 -14.01 -3.69 -1.58
N LYS A 90 -14.71 -3.70 -2.72
CA LYS A 90 -15.77 -4.69 -2.98
C LYS A 90 -15.31 -5.91 -3.76
N TYR A 91 -14.18 -5.82 -4.46
CA TYR A 91 -13.68 -6.87 -5.35
C TYR A 91 -12.19 -7.11 -5.13
N PRO A 92 -11.67 -8.33 -5.40
CA PRO A 92 -10.25 -8.65 -5.20
C PRO A 92 -9.29 -7.82 -6.04
N ASN A 93 -9.77 -7.26 -7.14
CA ASN A 93 -9.06 -6.28 -7.96
C ASN A 93 -9.94 -5.03 -8.06
N PHE A 94 -9.54 -3.97 -7.37
CA PHE A 94 -10.40 -2.79 -7.20
C PHE A 94 -9.67 -1.52 -7.54
N ARG A 95 -10.30 -0.69 -8.37
CA ARG A 95 -9.84 0.65 -8.70
C ARG A 95 -10.69 1.65 -7.96
N THR A 96 -10.05 2.57 -7.27
CA THR A 96 -10.72 3.62 -6.51
C THR A 96 -9.89 4.90 -6.56
N TYR A 97 -10.48 5.99 -6.09
CA TYR A 97 -9.78 7.25 -5.91
C TYR A 97 -10.41 8.07 -4.79
N SER A 98 -9.59 8.94 -4.21
CA SER A 98 -10.05 10.08 -3.42
C SER A 98 -9.54 11.36 -4.07
N TYR A 99 -10.08 12.52 -3.74
CA TYR A 99 -9.55 13.79 -4.21
C TYR A 99 -9.34 14.78 -3.08
N LYS A 100 -8.48 15.77 -3.34
CA LYS A 100 -8.29 16.94 -2.49
C LYS A 100 -8.24 18.20 -3.36
N THR A 101 -9.02 19.20 -2.98
CA THR A 101 -8.83 20.56 -3.49
C THR A 101 -7.64 21.17 -2.77
N ILE A 102 -6.59 21.50 -3.53
CA ILE A 102 -5.34 22.09 -3.08
C ILE A 102 -5.52 23.61 -3.01
N PRO A 103 -5.36 24.23 -1.83
CA PRO A 103 -5.34 25.69 -1.73
C PRO A 103 -4.12 26.25 -2.48
N PRO A 104 -4.25 27.37 -3.22
CA PRO A 104 -3.14 27.95 -3.98
C PRO A 104 -1.90 28.29 -3.14
N ASP A 105 -2.10 28.66 -1.87
CA ASP A 105 -1.01 29.04 -0.97
C ASP A 105 -0.27 27.84 -0.36
N TRP A 106 -0.72 26.61 -0.62
CA TRP A 106 -0.13 25.39 -0.04
C TRP A 106 0.90 24.78 -0.99
N ILE A 107 1.89 25.59 -1.32
CA ILE A 107 3.03 25.25 -2.16
C ILE A 107 3.99 24.34 -1.37
N GLY A 108 4.62 23.39 -2.05
CA GLY A 108 5.62 22.50 -1.49
C GLY A 108 5.21 21.04 -1.49
N LYS A 109 5.77 20.27 -0.55
CA LYS A 109 5.68 18.81 -0.52
C LYS A 109 4.31 18.33 -0.05
N TRP A 110 3.78 17.36 -0.76
CA TRP A 110 2.59 16.63 -0.39
C TRP A 110 2.82 15.13 -0.50
N ARG A 111 2.04 14.36 0.25
CA ARG A 111 1.96 12.91 0.04
C ARG A 111 0.56 12.38 0.32
N VAL A 112 0.26 11.24 -0.29
CA VAL A 112 -0.87 10.40 0.09
C VAL A 112 -0.34 9.06 0.56
N GLU A 113 -0.66 8.70 1.79
CA GLU A 113 -0.44 7.34 2.30
C GLU A 113 -1.70 6.52 2.04
N ILE A 114 -1.52 5.37 1.42
CA ILE A 114 -2.56 4.36 1.22
C ILE A 114 -2.37 3.32 2.30
N VAL A 115 -3.32 3.25 3.23
CA VAL A 115 -3.22 2.47 4.46
C VAL A 115 -4.30 1.40 4.48
N ALA A 116 -3.93 0.16 4.80
CA ALA A 116 -4.87 -0.93 5.01
C ALA A 116 -5.69 -0.73 6.30
N ASN A 117 -6.77 -1.50 6.45
CA ASN A 117 -7.64 -1.43 7.62
C ASN A 117 -6.91 -1.73 8.95
N ASP A 118 -5.88 -2.59 8.92
CA ASP A 118 -5.03 -2.94 10.06
C ASP A 118 -4.01 -1.84 10.42
N GLY A 119 -3.95 -0.76 9.65
CA GLY A 119 -3.01 0.35 9.85
C GLY A 119 -1.69 0.20 9.09
N ALA A 120 -1.48 -0.89 8.33
CA ALA A 120 -0.28 -1.05 7.53
C ALA A 120 -0.27 -0.05 6.36
N VAL A 121 0.82 0.69 6.19
CA VAL A 121 1.02 1.56 5.02
C VAL A 121 1.38 0.68 3.83
N LEU A 122 0.48 0.56 2.86
CA LEU A 122 0.66 -0.24 1.66
C LEU A 122 1.49 0.50 0.60
N LYS A 123 1.32 1.83 0.51
CA LYS A 123 2.03 2.69 -0.45
C LYS A 123 2.03 4.14 0.01
N THR A 124 3.12 4.85 -0.26
CA THR A 124 3.18 6.31 -0.19
C THR A 124 3.36 6.87 -1.60
N VAL A 125 2.54 7.87 -1.96
CA VAL A 125 2.63 8.60 -3.22
C VAL A 125 2.99 10.04 -2.90
N GLU A 126 4.19 10.46 -3.29
CA GLU A 126 4.68 11.82 -3.07
C GLU A 126 4.45 12.68 -4.31
N PHE A 127 4.18 13.97 -4.11
CA PHE A 127 4.09 14.96 -5.17
C PHE A 127 4.41 16.36 -4.64
N ASN A 128 4.65 17.31 -5.53
CA ASN A 128 4.96 18.68 -5.19
C ASN A 128 4.02 19.67 -5.88
N ILE A 129 3.68 20.74 -5.16
CA ILE A 129 3.01 21.91 -5.70
C ILE A 129 4.05 23.01 -5.87
N GLU A 130 4.16 23.58 -7.08
CA GLU A 130 5.13 24.64 -7.45
C GLU A 130 4.52 25.76 -8.31
#